data_AF-A0A2S2PWL0-F1
#
_entry.id   AF-A0A2S2PWL0-F1
#
_cell.length_a   1.000
_cell.length_b   1.000
_cell.length_c   1.000
_cell.angle_alpha   90.00
_cell.angle_beta   90.00
_cell.angle_gamma   90.00
#
_symmetry.space_group_name_H-M   'P 1'
#
loop_
_entity.id
_entity.type
_entity.pdbx_description
1 polymer ?
#
loop_
_entity_poly.entity_id
_entity_poly.type
_entity_poly.pdbx_seq_one_letter_code
_entity_poly.pdbx_strand_id
1 'polypeptide(L)'
;MAFLFDSTLTAFLMMGNLSPSLKDHAVTLFEAGKLTDESLNVFLDELDKVADGYNAGSCVFGSETPSAGESEGEARRYFEHALTLRSTVKSLRSENHINKLDLIRWESLKSLSADTCVRFLKKNYNLLLSMAPLNKETPLLSSPKLPHIGPSIPEVNSVWFKLYLYHKTCYGPPSLLLVRGVRLWNVPKIFKHCSKVMVTTWGHDPHFIPIENLLTIINDTLKESPVLIQ
;
A
#
# COMPACT_ATOMS: atom_id res chain seq x y z
N MET A 1 -0.84 -1.96 -21.88
CA MET A 1 -1.49 -2.13 -20.56
C MET A 1 -1.09 -0.96 -19.69
N ALA A 2 -1.94 -0.55 -18.74
CA ALA A 2 -1.56 0.42 -17.72
C ALA A 2 -1.64 -0.21 -16.33
N PHE A 3 -0.60 -0.03 -15.53
CA PHE A 3 -0.59 -0.36 -14.12
C PHE A 3 -0.81 0.91 -13.30
N LEU A 4 -1.95 0.96 -12.61
CA LEU A 4 -2.39 2.07 -11.79
C LEU A 4 -1.87 1.88 -10.36
N PHE A 5 -1.15 2.88 -9.87
CA PHE A 5 -0.64 2.94 -8.50
C PHE A 5 -1.04 4.26 -7.86
N ASP A 6 -0.84 4.40 -6.54
CA ASP A 6 -1.13 5.64 -5.82
C ASP A 6 0.14 6.30 -5.27
N SER A 7 0.00 7.49 -4.70
CA SER A 7 1.10 8.26 -4.12
C SER A 7 1.85 7.54 -2.98
N THR A 8 1.27 6.52 -2.36
CA THR A 8 1.94 5.73 -1.32
C THR A 8 3.14 4.97 -1.90
N LEU A 9 3.01 4.43 -3.12
CA LEU A 9 4.12 3.75 -3.80
C LEU A 9 5.30 4.71 -4.03
N THR A 10 5.03 5.92 -4.52
CA THR A 10 6.08 6.93 -4.73
C THR A 10 6.74 7.35 -3.43
N ALA A 11 5.96 7.45 -2.34
CA ALA A 11 6.50 7.77 -1.03
C ALA A 11 7.47 6.68 -0.53
N PHE A 12 7.12 5.40 -0.69
CA PHE A 12 8.01 4.30 -0.31
C PHE A 12 9.32 4.30 -1.10
N LEU A 13 9.28 4.62 -2.40
CA LEU A 13 10.48 4.71 -3.23
C LEU A 13 11.38 5.92 -2.87
N MET A 14 10.80 7.01 -2.35
CA MET A 14 11.55 8.21 -1.94
C MET A 14 12.14 8.12 -0.53
N MET A 15 11.41 7.51 0.41
CA MET A 15 11.76 7.48 1.84
C MET A 15 12.76 6.37 2.19
N GLY A 16 12.75 5.26 1.46
CA GLY A 16 13.77 4.25 1.65
C GLY A 16 15.12 4.77 1.18
N ASN A 17 16.19 4.54 1.95
CA ASN A 17 17.56 4.74 1.48
C ASN A 17 17.95 3.62 0.47
N LEU A 18 17.12 3.41 -0.55
CA LEU A 18 17.20 2.32 -1.52
C LEU A 18 18.32 2.58 -2.52
N SER A 19 18.27 3.73 -3.20
CA SER A 19 19.30 4.23 -4.09
C SER A 19 19.03 5.70 -4.45
N PRO A 20 20.05 6.56 -4.61
CA PRO A 20 19.88 7.93 -5.09
C PRO A 20 19.20 8.01 -6.47
N SER A 21 19.58 7.14 -7.41
CA SER A 21 19.03 7.09 -8.78
C SER A 21 17.54 6.69 -8.80
N LEU A 22 17.11 5.87 -7.85
CA LEU A 22 15.71 5.46 -7.74
C LEU A 22 14.83 6.62 -7.25
N LYS A 23 15.38 7.54 -6.44
CA LYS A 23 14.66 8.73 -5.98
C LYS A 23 14.27 9.63 -7.14
N ASP A 24 15.15 9.82 -8.14
CA ASP A 24 14.84 10.63 -9.33
C ASP A 24 13.68 10.03 -10.14
N HIS A 25 13.63 8.71 -10.26
CA HIS A 25 12.51 8.01 -10.89
C HIS A 25 11.23 8.13 -10.07
N ALA A 26 11.32 8.08 -8.74
CA ALA A 26 10.18 8.28 -7.86
C ALA A 26 9.62 9.71 -7.97
N VAL A 27 10.49 10.72 -8.07
CA VAL A 27 10.09 12.12 -8.33
C VAL A 27 9.39 12.22 -9.67
N THR A 28 9.95 11.61 -10.72
CA THR A 28 9.33 11.58 -12.05
C THR A 28 7.94 10.93 -12.01
N LEU A 29 7.81 9.77 -11.35
CA LEU A 29 6.52 9.08 -11.16
C LEU A 29 5.51 9.95 -10.40
N PHE A 30 5.97 10.75 -9.44
CA PHE A 30 5.12 11.64 -8.67
C PHE A 30 4.68 12.87 -9.49
N GLU A 31 5.63 13.61 -10.05
CA GLU A 31 5.40 14.88 -10.75
C GLU A 31 4.74 14.67 -12.12
N ALA A 32 5.33 13.83 -12.98
CA ALA A 32 4.78 13.54 -14.30
C ALA A 32 3.54 12.64 -14.21
N GLY A 33 3.39 11.87 -13.13
CA GLY A 33 2.25 10.98 -12.91
C GLY A 33 2.21 9.76 -13.86
N LYS A 34 3.22 9.58 -14.70
CA LYS A 34 3.31 8.47 -15.66
C LYS A 34 4.77 8.11 -15.92
N LEU A 35 5.05 6.82 -16.00
CA LEU A 35 6.28 6.27 -16.57
C LEU A 35 5.92 5.36 -17.74
N THR A 36 6.53 5.61 -18.90
CA THR A 36 6.23 4.88 -20.14
C THR A 36 7.04 3.59 -20.25
N ASP A 37 6.59 2.67 -21.11
CA ASP A 37 7.32 1.43 -21.41
C ASP A 37 8.79 1.66 -21.80
N GLU A 38 9.12 2.75 -22.51
CA GLU A 38 10.51 3.04 -22.91
C GLU A 38 11.41 3.37 -21.72
N SER A 39 10.88 4.10 -20.73
CA SER A 39 11.62 4.50 -19.53
C SER A 39 11.58 3.41 -18.43
N LEU A 40 10.73 2.40 -18.59
CA LEU A 40 10.54 1.33 -17.64
C LEU A 40 11.75 0.38 -17.54
N ASN A 41 12.54 0.23 -18.61
CA ASN A 41 13.78 -0.57 -18.57
C ASN A 41 14.78 0.04 -17.59
N VAL A 42 15.04 1.35 -17.71
CA VAL A 42 15.97 2.07 -16.82
C VAL A 42 15.50 1.97 -15.37
N PHE A 43 14.20 2.12 -15.14
CA PHE A 43 13.62 1.96 -13.80
C PHE A 43 13.80 0.54 -13.24
N LEU A 44 13.62 -0.49 -14.06
CA LEU A 44 13.83 -1.88 -13.66
C LEU A 44 15.30 -2.17 -13.34
N ASP A 45 16.24 -1.62 -14.10
CA ASP A 45 17.68 -1.77 -13.85
C ASP A 45 18.06 -1.15 -12.48
N GLU A 46 17.47 0.00 -12.13
CA GLU A 46 17.66 0.59 -10.80
C GLU A 46 17.06 -0.27 -9.68
N LEU A 47 15.89 -0.88 -9.91
CA LEU A 47 15.30 -1.81 -8.96
C LEU A 47 16.08 -3.13 -8.85
N ASP A 48 16.74 -3.57 -9.91
CA ASP A 48 17.65 -4.72 -9.91
C ASP A 48 18.85 -4.46 -8.99
N LYS A 49 19.46 -3.27 -9.07
CA LYS A 49 20.55 -2.89 -8.17
C LYS A 49 20.14 -2.90 -6.69
N VAL A 50 18.92 -2.46 -6.39
CA VAL A 50 18.36 -2.53 -5.02
C VAL A 50 18.19 -3.98 -4.57
N ALA A 51 17.75 -4.88 -5.47
CA ALA A 51 17.63 -6.30 -5.18
C ALA A 51 18.99 -6.96 -4.94
N ASP A 52 20.00 -6.63 -5.75
CA ASP A 52 21.35 -7.16 -5.60
C ASP A 52 21.99 -6.68 -4.29
N GLY A 53 21.84 -5.40 -3.94
CA GLY A 53 22.29 -4.85 -2.66
C GLY A 53 21.64 -5.52 -1.45
N TYR A 54 20.33 -5.83 -1.55
CA TYR A 54 19.58 -6.52 -0.51
C TYR A 54 20.08 -7.96 -0.32
N ASN A 55 20.29 -8.70 -1.42
CA ASN A 55 20.75 -10.09 -1.38
C ASN A 55 22.22 -10.23 -0.95
N ALA A 56 23.07 -9.25 -1.30
CA ALA A 56 24.48 -9.25 -0.93
C ALA A 56 24.74 -8.86 0.54
N GLY A 57 23.69 -8.51 1.31
CA GLY A 57 23.84 -7.97 2.67
C GLY A 57 24.56 -6.62 2.72
N SER A 58 24.81 -6.00 1.56
CA SER A 58 25.47 -4.70 1.43
C SER A 58 24.53 -3.54 1.76
N CYS A 59 23.22 -3.78 1.79
CA CYS A 59 22.29 -2.96 2.55
C CYS A 59 22.59 -3.18 4.04
N VAL A 60 23.58 -2.47 4.57
CA VAL A 60 23.97 -2.51 5.98
C VAL A 60 22.74 -2.12 6.81
N PHE A 61 22.04 -3.12 7.35
CA PHE A 61 21.42 -2.95 8.66
C PHE A 61 22.59 -2.64 9.59
N GLY A 62 22.60 -1.46 10.20
CA GLY A 62 23.65 -1.04 11.13
C GLY A 62 24.01 -2.19 12.06
N SER A 63 25.26 -2.62 12.00
CA SER A 63 25.80 -3.76 12.72
C SER A 63 25.98 -3.42 14.19
N GLU A 64 24.90 -3.31 14.96
CA GLU A 64 24.91 -3.37 16.41
C GLU A 64 23.55 -3.89 16.80
N THR A 65 23.43 -5.09 17.36
CA THR A 65 22.14 -5.59 17.89
C THR A 65 21.44 -4.51 18.72
N PRO A 66 20.25 -4.02 18.32
CA PRO A 66 19.44 -3.20 19.21
C PRO A 66 18.06 -3.86 19.37
N SER A 67 17.58 -3.92 20.59
CA SER A 67 16.19 -4.19 20.94
C SER A 67 15.20 -3.82 19.82
N ALA A 68 14.46 -4.81 19.32
CA ALA A 68 13.36 -4.72 18.35
C ALA A 68 12.61 -3.37 18.44
N GLY A 69 13.07 -2.40 17.64
CA GLY A 69 12.52 -1.06 17.55
C GLY A 69 11.74 -0.92 16.25
N GLU A 70 10.61 -0.23 16.32
CA GLU A 70 9.65 -0.03 15.21
C GLU A 70 10.29 0.56 13.94
N SER A 71 11.42 1.27 14.07
CA SER A 71 12.16 1.91 12.98
C SER A 71 12.86 0.94 12.01
N GLU A 72 13.29 -0.24 12.46
CA GLU A 72 13.92 -1.25 11.59
C GLU A 72 12.90 -1.94 10.67
N GLY A 73 11.66 -2.10 11.17
CA GLY A 73 10.55 -2.67 10.40
C GLY A 73 10.05 -1.76 9.28
N GLU A 74 10.07 -0.44 9.48
CA GLU A 74 9.67 0.54 8.46
C GLU A 74 10.64 0.57 7.28
N ALA A 75 11.95 0.61 7.56
CA ALA A 75 12.98 0.58 6.51
C ALA A 75 12.86 -0.71 5.66
N ARG A 76 12.70 -1.86 6.32
CA ARG A 76 12.50 -3.15 5.65
C ARG A 76 11.27 -3.16 4.75
N ARG A 77 10.14 -2.58 5.20
CA ARG A 77 8.92 -2.47 4.39
C ARG A 77 9.17 -1.74 3.07
N TYR A 78 9.93 -0.65 3.07
CA TYR A 78 10.24 0.08 1.84
C TYR A 78 10.99 -0.78 0.81
N PHE A 79 11.96 -1.59 1.26
CA PHE A 79 12.64 -2.56 0.39
C PHE A 79 11.68 -3.63 -0.14
N GLU A 80 10.86 -4.23 0.73
CA GLU A 80 9.88 -5.25 0.34
C GLU A 80 8.90 -4.71 -0.73
N HIS A 81 8.44 -3.46 -0.59
CA HIS A 81 7.62 -2.80 -1.59
C HIS A 81 8.35 -2.61 -2.93
N ALA A 82 9.61 -2.18 -2.91
CA ALA A 82 10.42 -2.02 -4.13
C ALA A 82 10.66 -3.36 -4.86
N LEU A 83 10.99 -4.43 -4.12
CA LEU A 83 11.18 -5.77 -4.67
C LEU A 83 9.89 -6.39 -5.21
N THR A 84 8.77 -6.14 -4.53
CA THR A 84 7.44 -6.58 -4.98
C THR A 84 7.03 -5.85 -6.25
N LEU A 85 7.27 -4.53 -6.33
CA LEU A 85 7.02 -3.74 -7.53
C LEU A 85 7.85 -4.26 -8.70
N ARG A 86 9.16 -4.48 -8.50
CA ARG A 86 10.06 -5.06 -9.50
C ARG A 86 9.51 -6.38 -10.05
N SER A 87 9.19 -7.32 -9.16
CA SER A 87 8.71 -8.64 -9.53
C SER A 87 7.36 -8.57 -10.26
N THR A 88 6.48 -7.67 -9.83
CA THR A 88 5.19 -7.42 -10.47
C THR A 88 5.37 -6.87 -11.89
N VAL A 89 6.17 -5.81 -12.05
CA VAL A 89 6.43 -5.19 -13.36
C VAL A 89 7.11 -6.18 -14.31
N LYS A 90 8.10 -6.95 -13.84
CA LYS A 90 8.74 -8.02 -14.62
C LYS A 90 7.78 -9.13 -15.00
N SER A 91 6.84 -9.50 -14.13
CA SER A 91 5.84 -10.54 -14.45
C SER A 91 4.80 -10.06 -15.45
N LEU A 92 4.40 -8.78 -15.37
CA LEU A 92 3.45 -8.17 -16.31
C LEU A 92 4.07 -7.98 -17.70
N ARG A 93 5.37 -7.66 -17.75
CA ARG A 93 6.14 -7.69 -18.98
C ARG A 93 6.62 -9.11 -19.25
N SER A 94 5.81 -9.90 -19.97
CA SER A 94 6.23 -11.21 -20.48
C SER A 94 7.66 -11.16 -21.02
N GLU A 95 8.41 -12.26 -20.92
CA GLU A 95 9.81 -12.37 -21.40
C GLU A 95 10.02 -11.90 -22.85
N ASN A 96 8.97 -11.91 -23.67
CA ASN A 96 9.04 -11.49 -25.07
C ASN A 96 8.83 -9.97 -25.32
N HIS A 97 8.68 -9.13 -24.29
CA HIS A 97 8.37 -7.68 -24.41
C HIS A 97 7.15 -7.33 -25.29
N ILE A 98 6.27 -8.30 -25.56
CA ILE A 98 5.11 -8.10 -26.46
C ILE A 98 4.10 -7.13 -25.82
N ASN A 99 4.07 -7.05 -24.50
CA ASN A 99 3.11 -6.24 -23.77
C ASN A 99 3.75 -4.92 -23.31
N LYS A 100 3.46 -3.83 -24.03
CA LYS A 100 3.78 -2.47 -23.58
C LYS A 100 3.10 -2.19 -22.24
N LEU A 101 3.86 -1.74 -21.25
CA LEU A 101 3.38 -1.43 -19.91
C LEU A 101 3.73 -0.01 -19.51
N ASP A 102 2.71 0.78 -19.18
CA ASP A 102 2.90 2.11 -18.58
C ASP A 102 2.49 2.06 -17.11
N LEU A 103 3.29 2.67 -16.23
CA LEU A 103 2.93 2.93 -14.84
C LEU A 103 2.23 4.28 -14.78
N ILE A 104 1.05 4.36 -14.15
CA ILE A 104 0.29 5.61 -14.03
C ILE A 104 -0.10 5.84 -12.57
N ARG A 105 0.26 7.03 -12.06
CA ARG A 105 -0.20 7.49 -10.76
C ARG A 105 -1.67 7.88 -10.89
N TRP A 106 -2.54 7.12 -10.23
CA TRP A 106 -3.98 7.28 -10.34
C TRP A 106 -4.43 8.71 -9.99
N GLU A 107 -3.81 9.34 -8.99
CA GLU A 107 -4.18 10.69 -8.57
C GLU A 107 -3.78 11.78 -9.57
N SER A 108 -2.84 11.52 -10.48
CA SER A 108 -2.51 12.48 -11.56
C SER A 108 -3.68 12.66 -12.54
N LEU A 109 -4.52 11.63 -12.69
CA LEU A 109 -5.69 11.65 -13.55
C LEU A 109 -6.88 12.40 -12.94
N LYS A 110 -6.85 12.74 -11.64
CA LYS A 110 -7.89 13.55 -10.97
C LYS A 110 -8.03 14.96 -11.55
N SER A 111 -6.96 15.48 -12.16
CA SER A 111 -6.99 16.77 -12.84
C SER A 111 -7.95 16.79 -14.03
N LEU A 112 -8.32 15.62 -14.55
CA LEU A 112 -9.23 15.46 -15.67
C LEU A 112 -10.66 15.22 -15.20
N SER A 113 -11.64 15.69 -15.97
CA SER A 113 -13.03 15.26 -15.79
C SER A 113 -13.17 13.75 -16.02
N ALA A 114 -14.16 13.13 -15.38
CA ALA A 114 -14.39 11.69 -15.48
C ALA A 114 -14.48 11.20 -16.94
N ASP A 115 -15.23 11.91 -17.80
CA ASP A 115 -15.35 11.57 -19.22
C ASP A 115 -14.03 11.67 -19.99
N THR A 116 -13.23 12.69 -19.69
CA THR A 116 -11.92 12.88 -20.33
C THR A 116 -10.95 11.78 -19.91
N CYS A 117 -10.97 11.40 -18.63
CA CYS A 117 -10.19 10.30 -18.10
C CYS A 117 -10.58 8.96 -18.76
N VAL A 118 -11.88 8.63 -18.87
CA VAL A 118 -12.35 7.43 -19.59
C VAL A 118 -11.84 7.43 -21.03
N ARG A 119 -11.97 8.55 -21.74
CA ARG A 119 -11.56 8.68 -23.15
C ARG A 119 -10.06 8.50 -23.32
N PHE A 120 -9.27 9.13 -22.45
CA PHE A 120 -7.82 9.00 -22.43
C PHE A 120 -7.39 7.55 -22.22
N LEU A 121 -7.96 6.88 -21.20
CA LEU A 121 -7.58 5.50 -20.88
C LEU A 121 -7.97 4.53 -22.00
N LYS A 122 -9.17 4.66 -22.57
CA LYS A 122 -9.62 3.83 -23.70
C LYS A 122 -8.82 4.04 -24.98
N LYS A 123 -8.32 5.27 -25.21
CA LYS A 123 -7.51 5.58 -26.39
C LYS A 123 -6.12 4.96 -26.32
N ASN A 124 -5.53 4.92 -25.12
CA ASN A 124 -4.13 4.54 -24.94
C ASN A 124 -3.94 3.10 -24.42
N TYR A 125 -4.94 2.51 -23.76
CA TYR A 125 -4.81 1.21 -23.10
C TYR A 125 -5.98 0.28 -23.39
N ASN A 126 -5.66 -1.01 -23.51
CA ASN A 126 -6.61 -2.10 -23.70
C ASN A 126 -6.94 -2.85 -22.39
N LEU A 127 -6.11 -2.67 -21.35
CA LEU A 127 -6.23 -3.33 -20.05
C LEU A 127 -5.66 -2.40 -18.97
N LEU A 128 -6.42 -2.23 -17.90
CA LEU A 128 -6.01 -1.57 -16.67
C LEU A 128 -5.78 -2.60 -15.57
N LEU A 129 -4.71 -2.41 -14.81
CA LEU A 129 -4.40 -3.19 -13.62
C LEU A 129 -4.18 -2.24 -12.45
N SER A 130 -4.95 -2.35 -11.38
CA SER A 130 -4.78 -1.55 -10.17
C SER A 130 -3.99 -2.29 -9.11
N MET A 131 -3.02 -1.61 -8.51
CA MET A 131 -2.39 -2.03 -7.26
C MET A 131 -3.45 -2.11 -6.16
N ALA A 132 -3.44 -3.15 -5.34
CA ALA A 132 -4.27 -3.20 -4.13
C ALA A 132 -3.35 -3.04 -2.90
N PRO A 133 -3.66 -2.14 -1.95
CA PRO A 133 -4.77 -1.18 -1.92
C PRO A 133 -4.45 0.14 -2.65
N LEU A 134 -5.39 0.71 -3.41
CA LEU A 134 -5.36 2.13 -3.80
C LEU A 134 -5.96 3.00 -2.69
N ASN A 135 -5.45 4.21 -2.51
CA ASN A 135 -5.95 5.16 -1.51
C ASN A 135 -7.49 5.39 -1.59
N LYS A 136 -8.12 5.57 -0.42
CA LYS A 136 -9.57 5.57 -0.17
C LYS A 136 -10.33 6.75 -0.78
N GLU A 137 -9.63 7.79 -1.23
CA GLU A 137 -10.24 9.07 -1.58
C GLU A 137 -10.65 9.19 -3.05
N THR A 138 -10.56 8.12 -3.84
CA THR A 138 -10.73 8.22 -5.28
C THR A 138 -11.74 7.21 -5.81
N PRO A 139 -12.97 7.62 -6.10
CA PRO A 139 -13.88 6.77 -6.84
C PRO A 139 -13.34 6.56 -8.25
N LEU A 140 -13.39 5.33 -8.74
CA LEU A 140 -12.82 4.93 -10.03
C LEU A 140 -13.90 4.55 -11.04
N LEU A 141 -13.76 5.17 -12.21
CA LEU A 141 -14.41 4.96 -13.50
C LEU A 141 -15.28 3.69 -13.59
N SER A 142 -16.59 3.83 -13.38
CA SER A 142 -17.56 2.81 -13.83
C SER A 142 -17.68 2.87 -15.35
N SER A 143 -16.68 2.36 -16.09
CA SER A 143 -16.81 2.18 -17.53
C SER A 143 -16.82 0.69 -17.89
N PRO A 144 -17.98 0.11 -18.27
CA PRO A 144 -18.11 -1.33 -18.52
C PRO A 144 -17.34 -1.85 -19.75
N LYS A 145 -16.63 -0.99 -20.49
CA LYS A 145 -16.00 -1.33 -21.78
C LYS A 145 -14.47 -1.43 -21.73
N LEU A 146 -13.81 -1.05 -20.63
CA LEU A 146 -12.36 -1.17 -20.49
C LEU A 146 -12.06 -2.25 -19.45
N PRO A 147 -11.45 -3.39 -19.84
CA PRO A 147 -11.06 -4.42 -18.89
C PRO A 147 -10.20 -3.84 -17.76
N HIS A 148 -10.63 -4.06 -16.53
CA HIS A 148 -9.97 -3.57 -15.33
C HIS A 148 -9.82 -4.70 -14.32
N ILE A 149 -8.58 -5.00 -13.96
CA ILE A 149 -8.21 -5.99 -12.95
C ILE A 149 -7.76 -5.25 -11.68
N GLY A 150 -8.23 -5.69 -10.52
CA GLY A 150 -7.94 -5.07 -9.23
C GLY A 150 -9.14 -4.30 -8.66
N PRO A 151 -8.99 -3.70 -7.47
CA PRO A 151 -10.07 -2.99 -6.81
C PRO A 151 -10.44 -1.72 -7.60
N SER A 152 -11.61 -1.74 -8.23
CA SER A 152 -12.14 -0.59 -8.97
C SER A 152 -12.83 0.44 -8.06
N ILE A 153 -13.04 0.12 -6.79
CA ILE A 153 -13.74 0.97 -5.83
C ILE A 153 -12.93 1.10 -4.53
N PRO A 154 -12.86 2.31 -3.93
CA PRO A 154 -12.09 2.54 -2.71
C PRO A 154 -12.64 1.77 -1.50
N GLU A 155 -13.91 1.37 -1.52
CA GLU A 155 -14.58 0.63 -0.45
C GLU A 155 -13.92 -0.74 -0.21
N VAL A 156 -13.25 -1.32 -1.22
CA VAL A 156 -12.46 -2.55 -1.04
C VAL A 156 -11.36 -2.38 0.01
N ASN A 157 -10.85 -1.15 0.20
CA ASN A 157 -9.83 -0.84 1.19
C ASN A 157 -10.42 -0.33 2.52
N SER A 158 -11.74 -0.38 2.67
CA SER A 158 -12.42 0.00 3.91
C SER A 158 -12.29 -1.09 4.98
N VAL A 159 -12.37 -0.67 6.25
CA VAL A 159 -12.51 -1.59 7.39
C VAL A 159 -13.74 -2.48 7.22
N TRP A 160 -14.82 -1.96 6.63
CA TRP A 160 -16.05 -2.70 6.40
C TRP A 160 -15.86 -3.86 5.42
N PHE A 161 -15.14 -3.64 4.31
CA PHE A 161 -14.86 -4.73 3.37
C PHE A 161 -13.96 -5.80 3.98
N LYS A 162 -12.96 -5.40 4.79
CA LYS A 162 -12.15 -6.34 5.57
C LYS A 162 -13.01 -7.20 6.51
N LEU A 163 -13.89 -6.58 7.31
CA LEU A 163 -14.80 -7.32 8.21
C LEU A 163 -15.80 -8.18 7.45
N TYR A 164 -16.28 -7.71 6.29
CA TYR A 164 -17.13 -8.48 5.40
C TYR A 164 -16.42 -9.73 4.87
N LEU A 165 -15.16 -9.62 4.46
CA LEU A 165 -14.36 -10.77 4.05
C LEU A 165 -14.23 -11.77 5.20
N TYR A 166 -13.86 -11.32 6.41
CA TYR A 166 -13.74 -12.22 7.57
C TYR A 166 -15.05 -12.94 7.90
N HIS A 167 -16.18 -12.24 7.78
CA HIS A 167 -17.49 -12.83 7.95
C HIS A 167 -17.81 -13.86 6.85
N LYS A 168 -17.47 -13.58 5.59
CA LYS A 168 -17.76 -14.48 4.45
C LYS A 168 -16.84 -15.68 4.37
N THR A 169 -15.57 -15.53 4.72
CA THR A 169 -14.60 -16.63 4.76
C THR A 169 -14.66 -17.41 6.07
N CYS A 170 -15.40 -16.89 7.07
CA CYS A 170 -15.36 -17.35 8.46
C CYS A 170 -13.93 -17.43 9.02
N TYR A 171 -13.04 -16.60 8.47
CA TYR A 171 -11.61 -16.61 8.77
C TYR A 171 -11.10 -15.19 8.92
N GLY A 172 -10.72 -14.84 10.14
CA GLY A 172 -10.19 -13.54 10.50
C GLY A 172 -9.79 -13.47 11.97
N PRO A 173 -8.97 -12.49 12.37
CA PRO A 173 -8.61 -12.27 13.75
C PRO A 173 -9.84 -11.86 14.60
N PRO A 174 -9.84 -12.16 15.91
CA PRO A 174 -10.83 -11.62 16.84
C PRO A 174 -10.91 -10.10 16.66
N SER A 175 -12.09 -9.56 16.36
CA SER A 175 -12.23 -8.15 15.98
C SER A 175 -13.22 -7.45 16.90
N LEU A 176 -12.84 -6.30 17.45
CA LEU A 176 -13.71 -5.46 18.28
C LEU A 176 -13.70 -4.02 17.75
N LEU A 177 -14.86 -3.56 17.31
CA LEU A 177 -15.06 -2.18 16.89
C LEU A 177 -15.70 -1.38 18.04
N LEU A 178 -15.04 -0.31 18.46
CA LEU A 178 -15.50 0.57 19.52
C LEU A 178 -15.78 1.96 18.95
N VAL A 179 -16.94 2.51 19.30
CA VAL A 179 -17.32 3.87 18.93
C VAL A 179 -16.60 4.89 19.82
N ARG A 180 -16.38 6.09 19.29
CA ARG A 180 -15.81 7.22 20.05
C ARG A 180 -16.60 7.45 21.34
N GLY A 181 -15.90 7.71 22.44
CA GLY A 181 -16.45 8.00 23.75
C GLY A 181 -16.64 6.78 24.66
N VAL A 182 -16.40 5.57 24.16
CA VAL A 182 -16.42 4.35 24.99
C VAL A 182 -15.18 4.31 25.89
N ARG A 183 -15.36 3.88 27.14
CA ARG A 183 -14.26 3.61 28.07
C ARG A 183 -14.20 2.12 28.41
N LEU A 184 -13.06 1.51 28.18
CA LEU A 184 -12.75 0.15 28.61
C LEU A 184 -12.21 0.15 30.04
N TRP A 185 -12.85 -0.63 30.91
CA TRP A 185 -12.41 -0.83 32.29
C TRP A 185 -11.52 -2.06 32.47
N ASN A 186 -11.62 -3.01 31.55
CA ASN A 186 -10.89 -4.27 31.57
C ASN A 186 -10.53 -4.69 30.15
N VAL A 187 -9.42 -5.41 29.98
CA VAL A 187 -9.04 -6.00 28.69
C VAL A 187 -10.13 -6.99 28.26
N PRO A 188 -10.73 -6.83 27.06
CA PRO A 188 -11.74 -7.75 26.56
C PRO A 188 -11.25 -9.19 26.54
N LYS A 189 -12.09 -10.14 26.97
CA LYS A 189 -11.72 -11.57 27.10
C LYS A 189 -11.15 -12.15 25.81
N ILE A 190 -11.65 -11.69 24.67
CA ILE A 190 -11.21 -12.09 23.32
C ILE A 190 -9.73 -11.81 23.05
N PHE A 191 -9.10 -10.86 23.76
CA PHE A 191 -7.70 -10.48 23.57
C PHE A 191 -6.78 -10.93 24.71
N LYS A 192 -7.30 -11.60 25.75
CA LYS A 192 -6.48 -11.97 26.93
C LYS A 192 -5.35 -12.95 26.62
N HIS A 193 -5.48 -13.71 25.54
CA HIS A 193 -4.46 -14.68 25.10
C HIS A 193 -3.46 -14.07 24.11
N CYS A 194 -3.63 -12.81 23.74
CA CYS A 194 -2.77 -12.11 22.78
C CYS A 194 -1.66 -11.37 23.54
N SER A 195 -0.42 -11.44 23.04
CA SER A 195 0.69 -10.63 23.56
C SER A 195 0.66 -9.19 23.03
N LYS A 196 0.20 -9.02 21.79
CA LYS A 196 0.03 -7.75 21.10
C LYS A 196 -1.32 -7.73 20.39
N VAL A 197 -1.89 -6.54 20.22
CA VAL A 197 -3.07 -6.33 19.40
C VAL A 197 -2.80 -5.26 18.36
N MET A 198 -3.45 -5.38 17.22
CA MET A 198 -3.43 -4.39 16.15
C MET A 198 -4.55 -3.39 16.36
N VAL A 199 -4.20 -2.11 16.38
CA VAL A 199 -5.12 -0.99 16.58
C VAL A 199 -5.20 -0.20 15.30
N THR A 200 -6.41 -0.06 14.78
CA THR A 200 -6.70 0.75 13.59
C THR A 200 -7.62 1.89 13.97
N THR A 201 -7.11 3.11 13.92
CA THR A 201 -7.92 4.33 14.01
C THR A 201 -8.39 4.75 12.62
N TRP A 202 -9.49 5.50 12.55
CA TRP A 202 -10.02 5.93 11.26
C TRP A 202 -9.08 6.96 10.62
N GLY A 203 -8.62 6.66 9.41
CA GLY A 203 -7.74 7.56 8.63
C GLY A 203 -6.24 7.36 8.87
N HIS A 204 -5.84 6.45 9.76
CA HIS A 204 -4.43 6.13 9.98
C HIS A 204 -4.14 4.67 9.69
N ASP A 205 -2.86 4.38 9.51
CA ASP A 205 -2.37 3.03 9.36
C ASP A 205 -2.46 2.24 10.68
N PRO A 206 -2.70 0.92 10.59
CA PRO A 206 -2.74 0.07 11.76
C PRO A 206 -1.37 -0.01 12.44
N HIS A 207 -1.35 0.07 13.77
CA HIS A 207 -0.15 -0.09 14.58
C HIS A 207 -0.36 -1.18 15.64
N PHE A 208 0.72 -1.80 16.09
CA PHE A 208 0.67 -2.86 17.10
C PHE A 208 0.98 -2.29 18.47
N ILE A 209 0.19 -2.67 19.47
CA ILE A 209 0.46 -2.32 20.87
C ILE A 209 0.53 -3.57 21.74
N PRO A 210 1.42 -3.60 22.75
CA PRO A 210 1.40 -4.63 23.78
C PRO A 210 0.07 -4.65 24.51
N ILE A 211 -0.42 -5.84 24.86
CA ILE A 211 -1.69 -6.00 25.58
C ILE A 211 -1.70 -5.28 26.94
N GLU A 212 -0.52 -5.16 27.56
CA GLU A 212 -0.27 -4.48 28.84
C GLU A 212 -0.66 -2.99 28.79
N ASN A 213 -0.45 -2.35 27.63
CA ASN A 213 -0.72 -0.94 27.43
C ASN A 213 -2.09 -0.67 26.81
N LEU A 214 -2.87 -1.72 26.53
CA LEU A 214 -4.12 -1.64 25.78
C LEU A 214 -5.08 -0.61 26.36
N LEU A 215 -5.36 -0.71 27.66
CA LEU A 215 -6.38 0.13 28.29
C LEU A 215 -6.00 1.61 28.29
N THR A 216 -4.74 1.92 28.52
CA THR A 216 -4.26 3.31 28.56
C THR A 216 -4.36 3.93 27.16
N ILE A 217 -3.76 3.28 26.16
CA ILE A 217 -3.69 3.81 24.78
C ILE A 217 -5.08 3.89 24.15
N ILE A 218 -5.90 2.84 24.29
CA ILE A 218 -7.23 2.80 23.68
C ILE A 218 -8.18 3.79 24.34
N ASN A 219 -8.17 3.94 25.66
CA ASN A 219 -9.06 4.89 26.33
C ASN A 219 -8.74 6.34 25.99
N ASP A 220 -7.47 6.66 25.71
CA ASP A 220 -7.10 7.99 25.24
C ASP A 220 -7.50 8.18 23.77
N THR A 221 -7.27 7.17 22.93
CA THR A 221 -7.62 7.21 21.50
C THR A 221 -9.14 7.31 21.26
N LEU A 222 -9.94 6.61 22.08
CA LEU A 222 -11.40 6.63 22.01
C LEU A 222 -12.01 7.98 22.36
N LYS A 223 -11.27 8.90 22.98
CA LYS A 223 -11.74 10.29 23.19
C LYS A 223 -11.87 11.05 21.87
N GLU A 224 -11.01 10.72 20.90
CA GLU A 224 -10.89 11.45 19.64
C GLU A 224 -11.56 10.73 18.46
N SER A 225 -11.44 9.40 18.38
CA SER A 225 -11.89 8.64 17.20
C SER A 225 -12.43 7.24 17.53
N PRO A 226 -13.26 6.64 16.66
CA PRO A 226 -13.58 5.21 16.76
C PRO A 226 -12.34 4.35 16.47
N VAL A 227 -12.31 3.16 17.07
CA VAL A 227 -11.14 2.27 17.03
C VAL A 227 -11.55 0.84 16.73
N LEU A 228 -10.85 0.20 15.80
CA LEU A 228 -10.90 -1.24 15.58
C LEU A 228 -9.68 -1.91 16.23
N ILE A 229 -9.93 -2.92 17.06
CA ILE A 229 -8.91 -3.73 17.73
C ILE A 229 -8.96 -5.15 17.14
N GLN A 230 -7.81 -5.70 16.74
CA GLN A 230 -7.68 -7.04 16.14
C GLN A 230 -6.49 -7.83 16.68
#